data_AF-A0A3C1TH34-F1
#
_entry.id   AF-A0A3C1TH34-F1
#
_cell.length_a   1.000
_cell.length_b   1.000
_cell.length_c   1.000
_cell.angle_alpha   90.00
_cell.angle_beta   90.00
_cell.angle_gamma   90.00
#
_symmetry.space_group_name_H-M   'P 1'
#
loop_
_entity.id
_entity.type
_entity.pdbx_description
1 polymer ?
#
loop_
_entity_poly.entity_id
_entity_poly.type
_entity_poly.pdbx_seq_one_letter_code
_entity_poly.pdbx_strand_id
1 'polypeptide(L)'
;MSSVRNKRPNISKKAFWDVDFEKIDFEKKSIFVIDKVFNYGSFDEQIEVIKFYGVERIKHDLVQISYFRKPVFAFVTSFFNLDKSSFKAYQRRQKSELWNY
;
A
#
# COMPACT_ATOMS: atom_id res chain seq x y z
N MET A 1 18.30 -23.55 -2.17
CA MET A 1 17.08 -23.95 -1.43
C MET A 1 15.92 -23.15 -1.98
N SER A 2 14.98 -23.81 -2.65
CA SER A 2 13.79 -23.18 -3.21
C SER A 2 12.87 -22.79 -2.06
N SER A 3 12.83 -21.50 -1.71
CA SER A 3 11.92 -20.98 -0.68
C SER A 3 10.47 -21.24 -1.12
N VAL A 4 9.70 -21.96 -0.30
CA VAL A 4 8.25 -22.12 -0.50
C VAL A 4 7.65 -20.73 -0.46
N ARG A 5 7.16 -20.23 -1.59
CA ARG A 5 6.44 -18.94 -1.61
C ARG A 5 5.15 -19.14 -0.82
N ASN A 6 5.02 -18.42 0.29
CA ASN A 6 3.77 -18.35 1.02
C ASN A 6 2.66 -17.83 0.09
N LYS A 7 1.41 -18.26 0.30
CA LYS A 7 0.26 -17.79 -0.50
C LYS A 7 -0.28 -16.43 -0.05
N ARG A 8 0.11 -15.96 1.14
CA ARG A 8 -0.26 -14.66 1.71
C ARG A 8 0.82 -14.16 2.70
N PRO A 9 0.94 -12.84 2.93
CA PRO A 9 1.82 -12.29 3.96
C PRO A 9 1.32 -12.63 5.37
N ASN A 10 2.23 -12.64 6.36
CA ASN A 10 1.91 -12.85 7.76
C ASN A 10 1.38 -11.56 8.41
N ILE A 11 0.13 -11.23 8.10
CA ILE A 11 -0.57 -10.03 8.61
C ILE A 11 -1.91 -10.40 9.25
N SER A 12 -2.36 -9.56 10.18
CA SER A 12 -3.65 -9.72 10.83
C SER A 12 -4.79 -9.14 9.99
N LYS A 13 -6.02 -9.57 10.27
CA LYS A 13 -7.23 -9.01 9.66
C LYS A 13 -7.57 -7.59 10.16
N LYS A 14 -6.80 -7.03 11.10
CA LYS A 14 -7.14 -5.76 11.76
C LYS A 14 -7.27 -4.61 10.78
N ALA A 15 -6.40 -4.50 9.77
CA ALA A 15 -6.46 -3.45 8.76
C ALA A 15 -7.63 -3.60 7.75
N PHE A 16 -8.35 -4.73 7.81
CA PHE A 16 -9.35 -5.18 6.83
C PHE A 16 -10.74 -5.33 7.45
N TRP A 17 -11.08 -4.52 8.46
CA TRP A 17 -12.32 -4.63 9.25
C TRP A 17 -13.63 -4.54 8.45
N ASP A 18 -13.58 -4.02 7.24
CA ASP A 18 -14.68 -3.72 6.32
C ASP A 18 -14.81 -4.73 5.16
N VAL A 19 -13.95 -5.75 5.10
CA VAL A 19 -13.97 -6.76 4.03
C VAL A 19 -13.83 -8.17 4.59
N ASP A 20 -14.25 -9.15 3.79
CA ASP A 20 -14.02 -10.56 4.10
C ASP A 20 -12.55 -10.92 3.83
N PHE A 21 -11.75 -10.90 4.89
CA PHE A 21 -10.30 -11.13 4.82
C PHE A 21 -9.92 -12.47 4.17
N GLU A 22 -10.70 -13.52 4.40
CA GLU A 22 -10.41 -14.86 3.89
C GLU A 22 -10.67 -14.99 2.38
N LYS A 23 -11.43 -14.07 1.79
CA LYS A 23 -11.71 -14.03 0.34
C LYS A 23 -10.72 -13.16 -0.44
N ILE A 24 -9.74 -12.55 0.23
CA ILE A 24 -8.75 -11.71 -0.44
C ILE A 24 -7.79 -12.60 -1.24
N ASP A 25 -7.76 -12.40 -2.56
CA ASP A 25 -6.68 -12.91 -3.41
C ASP A 25 -5.45 -12.00 -3.26
N PHE A 26 -4.56 -12.36 -2.34
CA PHE A 26 -3.37 -11.56 -2.00
C PHE A 26 -2.43 -11.37 -3.19
N GLU A 27 -2.42 -12.27 -4.16
CA GLU A 27 -1.61 -12.07 -5.36
C GLU A 27 -2.26 -11.12 -6.36
N LYS A 28 -3.57 -11.24 -6.60
CA LYS A 28 -4.25 -10.37 -7.60
C LYS A 28 -4.65 -9.00 -7.06
N LYS A 29 -4.76 -8.86 -5.73
CA LYS A 29 -5.24 -7.63 -5.06
C LYS A 29 -4.11 -6.91 -4.31
N SER A 30 -2.87 -6.96 -4.80
CA SER A 30 -1.71 -6.37 -4.11
C SER A 30 -1.88 -4.89 -3.79
N ILE A 31 -2.34 -4.06 -4.73
CA ILE A 31 -2.61 -2.62 -4.48
C ILE A 31 -3.55 -2.44 -3.28
N PHE A 32 -4.63 -3.23 -3.21
CA PHE A 32 -5.60 -3.16 -2.11
C PHE A 32 -4.98 -3.60 -0.77
N VAL A 33 -4.21 -4.70 -0.77
CA VAL A 33 -3.54 -5.20 0.44
C VAL A 33 -2.51 -4.19 0.95
N ILE A 34 -1.69 -3.65 0.05
CA ILE A 34 -0.67 -2.64 0.35
C ILE A 34 -1.34 -1.38 0.89
N ASP A 35 -2.40 -0.90 0.25
CA ASP A 35 -3.17 0.26 0.71
C ASP A 35 -3.67 0.09 2.15
N LYS A 36 -4.33 -1.03 2.44
CA LYS A 36 -4.89 -1.30 3.77
C LYS A 36 -3.79 -1.39 4.83
N VAL A 37 -2.70 -2.11 4.55
CA VAL A 37 -1.62 -2.31 5.52
C VAL A 37 -0.82 -1.04 5.75
N PHE A 38 -0.50 -0.25 4.72
CA PHE A 38 0.23 1.00 4.91
C PHE A 38 -0.61 2.06 5.63
N ASN A 39 -1.93 2.12 5.38
CA ASN A 39 -2.78 3.11 6.03
C ASN A 39 -3.18 2.73 7.48
N TYR A 40 -3.33 1.44 7.77
CA TYR A 40 -3.97 0.97 9.00
C TYR A 40 -3.30 -0.22 9.71
N GLY A 41 -2.31 -0.85 9.09
CA GLY A 41 -1.53 -1.93 9.70
C GLY A 41 -0.39 -1.41 10.59
N SER A 42 0.18 -2.32 11.37
CA SER A 42 1.39 -2.03 12.14
C SER A 42 2.63 -1.94 11.24
N PHE A 43 3.73 -1.41 11.78
CA PHE A 43 5.00 -1.37 11.06
C PHE A 43 5.53 -2.77 10.72
N ASP A 44 5.36 -3.74 11.63
CA ASP A 44 5.74 -5.14 11.37
C ASP A 44 4.93 -5.74 10.20
N GLU A 45 3.63 -5.43 10.12
CA GLU A 45 2.79 -5.86 9.00
C GLU A 45 3.21 -5.21 7.68
N GLN A 46 3.64 -3.95 7.71
CA GLN A 46 4.22 -3.27 6.54
C GLN A 46 5.50 -4.00 6.07
N ILE A 47 6.37 -4.39 7.00
CA ILE A 47 7.58 -5.17 6.69
C ILE A 47 7.20 -6.53 6.06
N GLU A 48 6.22 -7.23 6.60
CA GLU A 48 5.77 -8.52 6.06
C GLU A 48 5.21 -8.39 4.64
N VAL A 49 4.44 -7.33 4.37
CA VAL A 49 3.96 -7.00 3.02
C VAL A 49 5.11 -6.67 2.06
N ILE A 50 6.13 -5.95 2.52
CA ILE A 50 7.33 -5.65 1.71
C ILE A 50 8.11 -6.92 1.38
N LYS A 51 8.32 -7.81 2.35
CA LYS A 51 8.99 -9.11 2.15
C LYS A 51 8.20 -10.00 1.17
N PHE A 52 6.88 -10.00 1.29
CA PHE A 52 6.01 -10.85 0.49
C PHE A 52 5.98 -10.44 -0.99
N TYR A 53 5.72 -9.16 -1.28
CA TYR A 53 5.61 -8.68 -2.66
C TYR A 53 6.95 -8.33 -3.31
N GLY A 54 7.96 -7.99 -2.50
CA GLY A 54 9.23 -7.45 -2.95
C GLY A 54 9.17 -5.95 -3.21
N VAL A 55 10.32 -5.29 -3.03
CA VAL A 55 10.44 -3.82 -3.03
C VAL A 55 9.96 -3.19 -4.35
N GLU A 56 10.31 -3.78 -5.50
CA GLU A 56 9.94 -3.22 -6.80
C GLU A 56 8.43 -3.21 -7.02
N ARG A 57 7.76 -4.32 -6.65
CA ARG A 57 6.29 -4.41 -6.73
C ARG A 57 5.62 -3.43 -5.76
N ILE A 58 6.16 -3.27 -4.54
CA ILE A 58 5.66 -2.31 -3.57
C ILE A 58 5.72 -0.88 -4.13
N LYS A 59 6.87 -0.47 -4.68
CA LYS A 59 7.03 0.87 -5.26
C LYS A 59 6.04 1.12 -6.40
N HIS A 60 5.92 0.15 -7.30
CA HIS A 60 4.97 0.20 -8.42
C HIS A 60 3.51 0.31 -7.96
N ASP A 61 3.12 -0.44 -6.94
CA ASP A 61 1.73 -0.45 -6.46
C ASP A 61 1.41 0.78 -5.60
N LEU A 62 2.37 1.26 -4.80
CA LEU A 62 2.20 2.46 -3.95
C LEU A 62 1.81 3.69 -4.75
N VAL A 63 2.44 3.93 -5.91
CA VAL A 63 2.12 5.10 -6.76
C VAL A 63 0.72 5.03 -7.37
N GLN A 64 0.12 3.85 -7.45
CA GLN A 64 -1.22 3.65 -7.99
C GLN A 64 -2.34 3.84 -6.96
N ILE A 65 -2.01 3.85 -5.68
CA ILE A 65 -2.99 4.05 -4.62
C ILE A 65 -3.56 5.47 -4.71
N SER A 66 -4.89 5.57 -4.64
CA SER A 66 -5.63 6.81 -4.86
C SER A 66 -5.78 7.65 -3.60
N TYR A 67 -5.47 7.08 -2.42
CA TYR A 67 -5.56 7.76 -1.14
C TYR A 67 -4.50 7.27 -0.16
N PHE A 68 -3.89 8.20 0.56
CA PHE A 68 -3.07 7.91 1.73
C PHE A 68 -3.39 8.91 2.82
N ARG A 69 -3.40 8.44 4.06
CA ARG A 69 -3.34 9.33 5.22
C ARG A 69 -2.07 10.18 5.12
N LYS A 70 -2.13 11.46 5.52
CA LYS A 70 -1.00 12.40 5.43
C LYS A 70 0.33 11.85 6.00
N PRO A 71 0.40 11.29 7.22
CA PRO A 71 1.67 10.77 7.76
C PRO A 71 2.19 9.58 6.96
N VAL A 72 1.29 8.71 6.48
CA VAL A 72 1.65 7.55 5.66
C VAL A 72 2.22 8.01 4.32
N PHE A 73 1.59 9.00 3.68
CA PHE A 73 2.08 9.57 2.43
C PHE A 73 3.50 10.14 2.57
N ALA A 74 3.75 10.90 3.63
CA ALA A 74 5.09 11.43 3.93
C ALA A 74 6.09 10.28 4.11
N PHE A 75 5.75 9.29 4.94
CA PHE A 75 6.58 8.11 5.17
C PHE A 75 6.92 7.37 3.87
N VAL A 76 5.94 7.01 3.03
CA VAL A 76 6.22 6.22 1.82
C VAL A 76 7.08 6.99 0.81
N THR A 77 6.87 8.30 0.67
CA THR A 77 7.70 9.12 -0.22
C THR A 77 9.16 9.19 0.25
N SER A 78 9.38 9.35 1.56
CA SER A 78 10.73 9.41 2.14
C SER A 78 11.40 8.03 2.18
N PHE A 79 10.70 7.00 2.63
CA PHE A 79 11.27 5.66 2.84
C PHE A 79 11.62 4.97 1.51
N PHE A 80 10.77 5.07 0.49
CA PHE A 80 11.02 4.46 -0.82
C PHE A 80 11.74 5.37 -1.80
N ASN A 81 12.07 6.60 -1.39
CA ASN A 81 12.63 7.66 -2.24
C ASN A 81 11.82 7.85 -3.53
N LEU A 82 10.49 8.01 -3.37
CA LEU A 82 9.54 8.19 -4.47
C LEU A 82 9.09 9.65 -4.57
N ASP A 83 9.05 10.18 -5.79
CA ASP A 83 8.52 11.52 -6.04
C ASP A 83 7.01 11.56 -5.80
N LYS A 84 6.55 12.57 -5.04
CA LYS A 84 5.14 12.86 -4.76
C LYS A 84 4.33 12.97 -6.06
N SER A 85 4.92 13.53 -7.12
CA SER A 85 4.25 13.73 -8.41
C SER A 85 3.79 12.43 -9.08
N SER A 86 4.47 11.32 -8.77
CA SER A 86 4.19 10.00 -9.34
C SER A 86 2.94 9.34 -8.75
N PHE A 87 2.45 9.82 -7.61
CA PHE A 87 1.31 9.22 -6.93
C PHE A 87 -0.03 9.71 -7.48
N LYS A 88 -0.94 8.78 -7.82
CA LYS A 88 -2.33 9.11 -8.16
C LYS A 88 -3.03 9.90 -7.05
N ALA A 89 -2.76 9.54 -5.79
CA ALA A 89 -3.28 10.25 -4.62
C ALA A 89 -2.87 11.73 -4.53
N TYR A 90 -1.69 12.10 -5.05
CA TYR A 90 -1.19 13.47 -5.07
C TYR A 90 -1.82 14.25 -6.23
N GLN A 91 -1.81 13.67 -7.43
CA GLN A 91 -2.42 14.26 -8.63
C GLN A 91 -3.92 14.55 -8.43
N ARG A 92 -4.64 13.68 -7.73
CA ARG A 92 -6.06 13.88 -7.42
C ARG A 92 -6.30 15.07 -6.48
N ARG A 93 -5.45 15.26 -5.46
CA ARG A 93 -5.55 16.40 -4.53
C ARG A 93 -5.30 17.73 -5.25
N GLN A 94 -4.25 17.79 -6.07
CA GLN A 94 -3.94 18.98 -6.88
C GLN A 94 -5.11 19.38 -7.78
N LYS A 95 -5.72 18.42 -8.49
CA LYS A 95 -6.92 18.69 -9.30
C LYS A 95 -8.08 19.22 -8.45
N SER A 96 -8.32 18.65 -7.28
CA SER A 96 -9.39 19.13 -6.39
C SER A 96 -9.17 20.56 -5.91
N GLU A 97 -7.92 20.96 -5.69
CA GLU A 97 -7.58 22.33 -5.28
C GLU A 97 -7.80 23.35 -6.42
N LEU A 98 -7.59 22.93 -7.67
CA LEU A 98 -7.80 23.77 -8.86
C LEU A 98 -9.28 24.12 -9.14
N TRP A 99 -10.24 23.32 -8.68
CA TRP A 99 -11.68 23.56 -8.89
C TRP A 99 -12.34 24.41 -7.78
N ASN A 100 -11.57 24.93 -6.83
CA ASN A 100 -12.07 25.76 -5.72
C ASN A 100 -12.02 27.27 -6.02
N TYR A 101 -12.09 27.68 -7.29
CA TYR A 101 -12.02 29.08 -7.74
C TYR A 101 -13.22 29.46 -8.61
#